data_AF-A0A2V5TAM0-F1
#
_entry.id   AF-A0A2V5TAM0-F1
#
_cell.length_a   1.000
_cell.length_b   1.000
_cell.length_c   1.000
_cell.angle_alpha   90.00
_cell.angle_beta   90.00
_cell.angle_gamma   90.00
#
_symmetry.space_group_name_H-M   'P 1'
#
loop_
_entity.id
_entity.type
_entity.pdbx_description
1 polymer ?
#
loop_
_entity_poly.entity_id
_entity_poly.type
_entity_poly.pdbx_seq_one_letter_code
_entity_poly.pdbx_strand_id
1 'polypeptide(L)'
;MTRFPPYVASQILRTKSPDRLMAEAAAPERQLKRALSAFDLTCIGIGAIIGAGIFALAGTAAAGEQIEASIWKTPVLNFIISYLTHVDLVFGRPGAGPAVMLSFVVAAVACGFAALCYAELASMIPVSGSAYTYSYATLG
;
A
#
# COMPACT_ATOMS: atom_id res chain seq x y z
N MET A 1 37.81 12.39 -13.74
CA MET A 1 36.95 13.21 -14.62
C MET A 1 35.73 12.38 -15.02
N THR A 2 34.63 12.46 -14.28
CA THR A 2 33.31 11.99 -14.74
C THR A 2 32.32 13.09 -14.37
N ARG A 3 32.19 14.08 -15.27
CA ARG A 3 31.16 15.11 -15.15
C ARG A 3 29.80 14.42 -15.32
N PHE A 4 29.04 14.30 -14.25
CA PHE A 4 27.61 14.01 -14.34
C PHE A 4 26.96 15.08 -15.23
N PRO A 5 26.23 14.71 -16.30
CA PRO A 5 25.62 15.68 -17.18
C PRO A 5 24.44 16.39 -16.49
N PRO A 6 24.21 17.69 -16.73
CA PRO A 6 23.23 18.52 -15.99
C PRO A 6 21.74 18.17 -16.25
N TYR A 7 21.45 17.14 -17.06
CA TYR A 7 20.09 16.75 -17.47
C TYR A 7 19.47 15.64 -16.59
N VAL A 8 20.25 14.99 -15.72
CA VAL A 8 19.81 13.83 -14.93
C VAL A 8 18.77 14.21 -13.86
N ALA A 9 18.88 15.42 -13.30
CA ALA A 9 17.89 15.92 -12.33
C ALA A 9 16.48 16.08 -12.95
N SER A 10 16.40 16.36 -14.26
CA SER A 10 15.13 16.50 -15.00
C SER A 10 14.48 15.15 -15.36
N GLN A 11 15.15 14.02 -15.14
CA GLN A 11 14.57 12.69 -15.41
C GLN A 11 13.88 12.05 -14.22
N ILE A 12 14.06 12.60 -13.01
CA ILE A 12 13.53 12.01 -11.77
C ILE A 12 12.03 12.24 -11.61
N LEU A 13 11.47 13.32 -12.17
CA LEU A 13 10.04 13.67 -12.08
C LEU A 13 9.37 13.65 -13.46
N ARG A 14 9.75 12.70 -14.31
CA ARG A 14 9.26 12.67 -15.69
C ARG A 14 7.89 12.01 -15.75
N THR A 15 6.85 12.82 -15.57
CA THR A 15 5.48 12.36 -15.70
C THR A 15 5.16 11.84 -17.10
N LYS A 16 4.32 10.82 -17.16
CA LYS A 16 3.72 10.37 -18.41
C LYS A 16 2.32 10.91 -18.51
N SER A 17 2.06 11.65 -19.59
CA SER A 17 0.76 12.26 -19.80
C SER A 17 -0.35 11.19 -19.83
N PRO A 18 -1.54 11.48 -19.26
CA PRO A 18 -2.69 10.59 -19.32
C PRO A 18 -3.03 10.16 -20.74
N ASP A 19 -2.92 11.06 -21.73
CA ASP A 19 -3.19 10.76 -23.13
C ASP A 19 -2.27 9.66 -23.69
N ARG A 20 -0.99 9.65 -23.28
CA ARG A 20 -0.04 8.60 -23.67
C ARG A 20 -0.38 7.26 -23.03
N LEU A 21 -0.84 7.28 -21.77
CA LEU A 21 -1.31 6.05 -21.10
C LEU A 21 -2.55 5.49 -21.80
N MET A 22 -3.50 6.35 -22.18
CA MET A 22 -4.69 5.95 -22.92
C MET A 22 -4.35 5.42 -24.32
N ALA A 23 -3.45 6.08 -25.05
CA ALA A 23 -3.00 5.63 -26.35
C ALA A 23 -2.29 4.26 -26.30
N GLU A 24 -1.45 4.03 -25.28
CA GLU A 24 -0.77 2.75 -25.09
C GLU A 24 -1.71 1.63 -24.62
N ALA A 25 -2.74 1.97 -23.84
CA ALA A 25 -3.80 1.04 -23.45
C ALA A 25 -4.72 0.69 -24.63
N ALA A 26 -4.88 1.62 -25.58
CA ALA A 26 -5.67 1.43 -26.78
C ALA A 26 -4.94 0.66 -27.90
N ALA A 27 -3.63 0.36 -27.73
CA ALA A 27 -2.86 -0.38 -28.72
C ALA A 27 -3.51 -1.75 -29.04
N PRO A 28 -3.67 -2.13 -30.33
CA PRO A 28 -4.37 -3.36 -30.71
C PRO A 28 -3.79 -4.63 -30.09
N GLU A 29 -2.47 -4.65 -29.87
CA GLU A 29 -1.74 -5.77 -29.27
C GLU A 29 -2.07 -5.99 -27.79
N ARG A 30 -2.65 -4.99 -27.10
CA ARG A 30 -2.96 -5.05 -25.66
C ARG A 30 -4.46 -5.02 -25.35
N GLN A 31 -5.33 -4.91 -26.36
CA GLN A 31 -6.77 -4.84 -26.14
C GLN A 31 -7.37 -6.23 -25.89
N LEU A 32 -8.07 -6.35 -24.76
CA LEU A 32 -8.85 -7.53 -24.41
C LEU A 32 -10.35 -7.27 -24.64
N LYS A 33 -11.11 -8.34 -24.89
CA LYS A 33 -12.57 -8.26 -24.93
C LYS A 33 -13.09 -7.85 -23.55
N ARG A 34 -13.95 -6.83 -23.50
CA ARG A 34 -14.63 -6.42 -22.27
C ARG A 34 -15.62 -7.53 -21.87
N ALA A 35 -15.26 -8.30 -20.85
CA ALA A 35 -16.04 -9.45 -20.38
C ALA A 35 -16.57 -9.29 -18.94
N LEU A 36 -16.01 -8.35 -18.17
CA LEU A 36 -16.38 -8.15 -16.77
C LEU A 36 -17.52 -7.14 -16.64
N SER A 37 -18.54 -7.53 -15.88
CA SER A 37 -19.58 -6.66 -15.36
C SER A 37 -19.11 -5.92 -14.09
N ALA A 38 -19.87 -4.91 -13.66
CA ALA A 38 -19.64 -4.23 -12.40
C ALA A 38 -19.70 -5.20 -11.20
N PHE A 39 -20.56 -6.22 -11.28
CA PHE A 39 -20.64 -7.26 -10.26
C PHE A 39 -19.36 -8.10 -10.20
N ASP A 40 -18.85 -8.53 -11.36
CA ASP A 40 -17.61 -9.31 -11.44
C ASP A 40 -16.43 -8.52 -10.88
N LEU A 41 -16.35 -7.22 -11.20
CA LEU A 41 -15.32 -6.33 -10.68
C LEU A 41 -15.43 -6.16 -9.16
N THR A 42 -16.65 -6.08 -8.62
CA THR A 42 -16.89 -6.01 -7.18
C THR A 42 -16.43 -7.29 -6.49
N CYS A 43 -16.75 -8.45 -7.05
CA CYS A 43 -16.31 -9.75 -6.55
C CYS A 43 -14.78 -9.87 -6.56
N ILE A 44 -14.12 -9.43 -7.63
CA ILE A 44 -12.64 -9.38 -7.72
C ILE A 44 -12.07 -8.46 -6.64
N GLY A 45 -12.68 -7.29 -6.41
CA GLY A 45 -12.28 -6.37 -5.36
C GLY A 45 -12.38 -7.00 -3.96
N ILE A 46 -13.52 -7.61 -3.63
CA ILE A 46 -13.72 -8.31 -2.34
C ILE A 46 -12.69 -9.43 -2.17
N GLY A 47 -12.46 -10.24 -3.21
CA GLY A 47 -11.48 -11.33 -3.18
C GLY A 47 -10.04 -10.83 -2.99
N ALA A 48 -9.69 -9.66 -3.52
CA ALA A 48 -8.38 -9.06 -3.33
C ALA A 48 -8.20 -8.43 -1.93
N ILE A 49 -9.28 -7.98 -1.28
CA ILE A 49 -9.24 -7.35 0.05
C ILE A 49 -9.24 -8.40 1.17
N ILE A 50 -10.07 -9.43 1.06
CA ILE A 50 -10.17 -10.49 2.09
C ILE A 50 -9.01 -11.46 1.93
N GLY A 51 -8.02 -11.37 2.81
CA GLY A 51 -6.83 -12.23 2.79
C GLY A 51 -6.27 -12.53 4.17
N ALA A 52 -4.97 -12.87 4.22
CA ALA A 52 -4.29 -13.27 5.45
C ALA A 52 -4.43 -12.23 6.60
N GLY A 53 -4.62 -10.95 6.28
CA GLY A 53 -4.78 -9.89 7.28
C GLY A 53 -5.93 -10.14 8.26
N ILE A 54 -7.14 -10.44 7.78
CA ILE A 54 -8.29 -10.63 8.68
C ILE A 54 -8.19 -11.95 9.48
N PHE A 55 -7.59 -12.99 8.89
CA PHE A 55 -7.47 -14.30 9.53
C PHE A 55 -6.29 -14.42 10.49
N ALA A 56 -5.18 -13.69 10.27
CA ALA A 56 -3.99 -13.75 11.11
C ALA A 56 -3.78 -12.49 11.97
N LEU A 57 -3.85 -11.30 11.37
CA LEU A 57 -3.49 -10.06 12.06
C LEU A 57 -4.57 -9.56 13.00
N ALA A 58 -5.85 -9.86 12.75
CA ALA A 58 -6.93 -9.45 13.65
C ALA A 58 -6.76 -10.02 15.07
N GLY A 59 -6.36 -11.30 15.17
CA GLY A 59 -6.11 -11.97 16.44
C GLY A 59 -4.94 -11.36 17.20
N THR A 60 -3.80 -11.15 16.54
CA THR A 60 -2.63 -10.51 17.17
C THR A 60 -2.87 -9.02 17.43
N ALA A 61 -3.71 -8.35 16.64
CA ALA A 61 -4.14 -6.97 16.90
C ALA A 61 -4.95 -6.88 18.20
N ALA A 62 -5.86 -7.83 18.43
CA ALA A 62 -6.66 -7.91 19.65
C ALA A 62 -5.84 -8.35 20.87
N ALA A 63 -5.11 -9.47 20.77
CA ALA A 63 -4.36 -10.06 21.88
C ALA A 63 -3.08 -9.27 22.22
N GLY A 64 -2.53 -8.54 21.25
CA GLY A 64 -1.18 -8.01 21.35
C GLY A 64 -0.16 -9.08 20.95
N GLU A 65 1.08 -8.62 20.77
CA GLU A 65 2.18 -9.51 20.44
C GLU A 65 3.27 -9.26 21.48
N GLN A 66 3.58 -10.27 22.29
CA GLN A 66 4.71 -10.24 23.20
C GLN A 66 5.82 -11.07 22.58
N ILE A 67 6.87 -10.41 22.11
CA ILE A 67 8.04 -11.10 21.58
C ILE A 67 8.85 -11.54 22.79
N GLU A 68 8.81 -12.84 23.15
CA GLU A 68 9.72 -13.36 24.16
C GLU A 68 11.15 -12.92 23.86
N ALA A 69 11.85 -12.42 24.88
CA ALA A 69 13.21 -11.89 24.78
C ALA A 69 14.20 -12.98 24.38
N SER A 70 14.22 -13.29 23.09
CA SER A 70 15.03 -14.34 22.50
C SER A 70 16.04 -13.69 21.57
N ILE A 71 17.33 -13.90 21.87
CA ILE A 71 18.49 -13.29 21.20
C ILE A 71 18.40 -13.39 19.66
N TRP A 72 17.79 -14.47 19.16
CA TRP A 72 17.67 -14.76 17.72
C TRP A 72 16.50 -14.07 17.01
N LYS A 73 15.51 -13.54 17.72
CA LYS A 73 14.29 -12.94 17.13
C LYS A 73 14.22 -11.43 17.28
N THR A 74 14.97 -10.85 18.21
CA THR A 74 15.01 -9.40 18.37
C THR A 74 15.86 -8.72 17.30
N PRO A 75 15.35 -7.66 16.64
CA PRO A 75 16.17 -6.83 15.77
C PRO A 75 17.36 -6.26 16.55
N VAL A 76 18.58 -6.33 15.99
CA VAL A 76 19.79 -5.69 16.54
C VAL A 76 19.55 -4.20 16.84
N LEU A 77 18.65 -3.58 16.09
CA LEU A 77 18.21 -2.19 16.28
C LEU A 77 17.63 -1.94 17.69
N ASN A 78 16.85 -2.86 18.27
CA ASN A 78 16.30 -2.70 19.62
C ASN A 78 17.39 -2.75 20.70
N PHE A 79 18.42 -3.58 20.50
CA PHE A 79 19.57 -3.63 21.39
C PHE A 79 20.38 -2.34 21.35
N ILE A 80 20.64 -1.80 20.17
CA ILE A 80 21.37 -0.53 20.00
C ILE A 80 20.60 0.63 20.64
N ILE A 81 19.29 0.71 20.40
CA ILE A 81 18.44 1.76 20.97
C ILE A 81 18.37 1.66 22.50
N SER A 82 18.18 0.46 23.06
CA SER A 82 18.15 0.27 24.52
C SER A 82 19.49 0.61 25.15
N TYR A 83 20.61 0.24 24.51
CA TYR A 83 21.95 0.56 24.97
C TYR A 83 22.25 2.06 24.97
N LEU A 84 21.81 2.79 23.94
CA LEU A 84 22.02 4.24 23.82
C LEU A 84 21.08 5.07 24.69
N THR A 85 19.84 4.60 24.90
CA THR A 85 18.77 5.43 25.49
C THR A 85 18.49 5.08 26.95
N HIS A 86 19.09 4.01 27.50
CA HIS A 86 18.82 3.48 28.84
C HIS A 86 17.31 3.23 29.11
N VAL A 87 16.53 2.97 28.06
CA VAL A 87 15.11 2.61 28.16
C VAL A 87 15.00 1.09 28.10
N ASP A 88 14.11 0.51 28.90
CA ASP A 88 13.83 -0.92 28.90
C ASP A 88 13.48 -1.41 27.49
N LEU A 89 13.95 -2.61 27.16
CA LEU A 89 13.66 -3.27 25.89
C LEU A 89 12.15 -3.48 25.76
N VAL A 90 11.50 -2.68 24.91
CA VAL A 90 10.07 -2.83 24.60
C VAL A 90 9.90 -4.04 23.69
N PHE A 91 9.51 -5.16 24.28
CA PHE A 91 9.27 -6.41 23.58
C PHE A 91 7.80 -6.52 23.15
N GLY A 92 7.55 -6.19 21.89
CA GLY A 92 6.26 -6.34 21.26
C GLY A 92 5.34 -5.13 21.38
N ARG A 93 4.03 -5.33 21.13
CA ARG A 93 3.02 -4.27 21.16
C ARG A 93 1.81 -4.68 21.99
N PRO A 94 1.21 -3.75 22.76
CA PRO A 94 -0.03 -4.04 23.48
C PRO A 94 -1.16 -4.35 22.47
N GLY A 95 -2.03 -5.26 22.86
CA GLY A 95 -3.24 -5.57 22.11
C GLY A 95 -4.30 -4.49 22.30
N ALA A 96 -5.14 -4.29 21.28
CA ALA A 96 -6.31 -3.43 21.39
C ALA A 96 -7.43 -4.06 22.24
N GLY A 97 -7.34 -5.36 22.54
CA GLY A 97 -8.36 -6.10 23.30
C GLY A 97 -9.71 -6.13 22.58
N PRO A 98 -10.84 -6.16 23.32
CA PRO A 98 -12.19 -6.08 22.75
C PRO A 98 -12.44 -4.79 21.94
N ALA A 99 -11.65 -3.74 22.18
CA ALA A 99 -11.74 -2.48 21.45
C ALA A 99 -11.16 -2.54 20.02
N VAL A 100 -10.62 -3.69 19.58
CA VAL A 100 -10.13 -3.90 18.21
C VAL A 100 -11.19 -3.57 17.14
N MET A 101 -12.47 -3.75 17.47
CA MET A 101 -13.58 -3.37 16.57
C MET A 101 -13.61 -1.87 16.30
N LEU A 102 -13.29 -1.03 17.30
CA LEU A 102 -13.20 0.42 17.10
C LEU A 102 -12.04 0.78 16.18
N SER A 103 -10.90 0.08 16.31
CA SER A 103 -9.77 0.25 15.39
C SER A 103 -10.15 -0.12 13.94
N PHE A 104 -10.92 -1.19 13.73
CA PHE A 104 -11.42 -1.55 12.40
C PHE A 104 -12.40 -0.53 11.84
N VAL A 105 -13.26 0.07 12.65
CA VAL A 105 -14.18 1.14 12.21
C VAL A 105 -13.40 2.37 11.75
N VAL A 106 -12.42 2.83 12.53
CA VAL A 106 -11.57 3.97 12.16
C VAL A 106 -10.78 3.66 10.88
N ALA A 107 -10.21 2.46 10.77
CA ALA A 107 -9.52 2.03 9.56
C ALA A 107 -10.45 1.98 8.34
N ALA A 108 -11.69 1.49 8.50
CA ALA A 108 -12.68 1.45 7.42
C ALA A 108 -13.04 2.85 6.90
N VAL A 109 -13.20 3.83 7.79
CA VAL A 109 -13.45 5.22 7.40
C VAL A 109 -12.26 5.80 6.62
N ALA A 110 -11.03 5.59 7.10
CA ALA A 110 -9.83 6.04 6.40
C ALA A 110 -9.69 5.39 5.00
N CYS A 111 -9.91 4.07 4.91
CA CYS A 111 -9.92 3.34 3.65
C CYS A 111 -11.04 3.81 2.73
N GLY A 112 -12.21 4.19 3.26
CA GLY A 112 -13.32 4.74 2.48
C GLY A 112 -12.94 6.03 1.76
N PHE A 113 -12.29 6.97 2.45
CA PHE A 113 -11.79 8.19 1.81
C PHE A 113 -10.73 7.90 0.75
N ALA A 114 -9.78 7.00 1.05
CA ALA A 114 -8.78 6.60 0.06
C ALA A 114 -9.42 5.95 -1.18
N ALA A 115 -10.43 5.09 -0.99
CA ALA A 115 -11.15 4.44 -2.09
C ALA A 115 -11.88 5.46 -2.98
N LEU A 116 -12.44 6.52 -2.41
CA LEU A 116 -13.04 7.61 -3.20
C LEU A 116 -12.02 8.32 -4.08
N CYS A 117 -10.83 8.65 -3.56
CA CYS A 117 -9.76 9.24 -4.36
C CYS A 117 -9.31 8.30 -5.50
N TYR A 118 -9.19 6.99 -5.21
CA TYR A 118 -8.86 6.01 -6.24
C TYR A 118 -9.98 5.85 -7.29
N ALA A 119 -11.25 5.94 -6.90
CA ALA A 119 -12.38 5.90 -7.83
C ALA A 119 -12.38 7.10 -8.78
N GLU A 120 -12.06 8.30 -8.29
CA GLU A 120 -11.91 9.51 -9.11
C GLU A 120 -10.79 9.33 -10.14
N LEU A 121 -9.61 8.88 -9.71
CA LEU A 121 -8.46 8.64 -10.61
C LEU A 121 -8.75 7.54 -11.65
N ALA A 122 -9.41 6.45 -11.24
CA ALA A 122 -9.81 5.37 -12.15
C ALA A 122 -10.84 5.82 -13.18
N SER A 123 -11.72 6.77 -12.82
CA SER A 123 -12.68 7.36 -13.75
C SER A 123 -12.03 8.33 -14.75
N MET A 124 -10.98 9.05 -14.33
CA MET A 124 -10.24 9.98 -15.17
C MET A 124 -9.29 9.27 -16.16
N ILE A 125 -8.65 8.18 -15.73
CA ILE A 125 -7.66 7.44 -16.53
C ILE A 125 -8.06 5.96 -16.57
N PRO A 126 -9.00 5.56 -17.46
CA PRO A 126 -9.57 4.21 -17.51
C PRO A 126 -8.63 3.22 -18.22
N VAL A 127 -7.42 3.08 -17.69
CA VAL A 127 -6.38 2.17 -18.16
C VAL A 127 -6.17 1.06 -17.14
N SER A 128 -5.75 -0.13 -17.59
CA SER A 128 -5.33 -1.19 -16.68
C SER A 128 -4.07 -0.74 -15.94
N GLY A 129 -4.23 -0.33 -14.69
CA GLY A 129 -3.19 0.30 -13.88
C GLY A 129 -3.53 0.29 -12.40
N SER A 130 -2.54 0.60 -11.57
CA SER A 130 -2.66 0.72 -10.11
C SER A 130 -1.99 2.01 -9.65
N ALA A 131 -1.75 2.17 -8.34
CA ALA A 131 -1.10 3.32 -7.71
C ALA A 131 0.10 3.85 -8.50
N TYR A 132 0.97 2.95 -8.97
CA TYR A 132 2.16 3.29 -9.77
C TYR A 132 1.81 4.12 -11.02
N THR A 133 0.80 3.70 -11.78
CA THR A 133 0.38 4.37 -13.00
C THR A 133 -0.15 5.78 -12.72
N TYR A 134 -0.89 5.94 -11.62
CA TYR A 134 -1.43 7.23 -11.20
C TYR A 134 -0.35 8.17 -10.67
N SER A 135 0.60 7.66 -9.87
CA SER A 135 1.75 8.43 -9.41
C SER A 135 2.65 8.86 -10.55
N TYR A 136 2.87 7.98 -11.54
CA TYR A 136 3.65 8.33 -12.73
C TYR A 136 2.96 9.36 -13.63
N ALA A 137 1.64 9.45 -13.59
CA ALA A 137 0.89 10.49 -14.29
C ALA A 137 0.94 11.85 -13.58
N THR A 138 1.11 11.87 -12.26
CA THR A 138 0.94 13.08 -11.43
C THR A 138 2.22 13.63 -10.83
N LEU A 139 3.09 12.76 -10.30
CA LEU A 139 4.31 13.12 -9.56
C LEU A 139 5.58 12.91 -10.38
N GLY A 140 5.55 11.94 -11.31
CA GLY A 140 6.63 11.67 -12.25
C GLY A 140 7.57 10.55 -11.85
#